data_AF-A0A0C2SLP5-F1
#
_entry.id   AF-A0A0C2SLP5-F1
#
_cell.length_a   1.000
_cell.length_b   1.000
_cell.length_c   1.000
_cell.angle_alpha   90.00
_cell.angle_beta   90.00
_cell.angle_gamma   90.00
#
_symmetry.space_group_name_H-M   'P 1'
#
loop_
_entity.id
_entity.type
_entity.pdbx_description
1 polymer ?
#
loop_
_entity_poly.entity_id
_entity_poly.type
_entity_poly.pdbx_seq_one_letter_code
_entity_poly.pdbx_strand_id
1 'polypeptide(L)'
;MARTPKKPAPSALRTDTKKPNFNGSGKQRSPSPPLSSPGSDERPVGPLGVVVPPEERETVKVNNASLTELKNACDDALKRFLSRPELFKQIHHHTDIRLALGWLSVLVAAGTALYGYKVEFEKSKPVVWVGVGVYVILTTLQTLYTYFVQKNTVFVGKRKTFSKRILTERIIIDSSTIPAKKVQPPPSDSVSPKATPPAYSVLLSYKRSASGGKSLLARGKTGGSRPYTEFFDEKGTMNQEIFEKWVGQLVEDAMEGKTS
;
A
#
# COMPACT_ATOMS: atom_id res chain seq x y z
N MET A 1 -63.89 -14.75 -1.14
CA MET A 1 -64.97 -14.09 -1.90
C MET A 1 -64.66 -12.60 -1.87
N ALA A 2 -64.47 -11.81 -2.94
CA ALA A 2 -64.82 -11.84 -4.36
C ALA A 2 -63.69 -11.12 -5.15
N ARG A 3 -63.14 -11.67 -6.24
CA ARG A 3 -63.48 -11.50 -7.68
C ARG A 3 -63.39 -10.05 -8.24
N THR A 4 -62.26 -9.78 -8.91
CA THR A 4 -62.04 -9.24 -10.31
C THR A 4 -63.20 -8.53 -11.03
N PRO A 5 -62.98 -7.55 -11.95
CA PRO A 5 -62.15 -7.66 -13.19
C PRO A 5 -61.35 -6.37 -13.55
N LYS A 6 -60.25 -6.33 -14.34
CA LYS A 6 -59.79 -6.82 -15.66
C LYS A 6 -60.36 -6.09 -16.91
N LYS A 7 -59.40 -5.52 -17.68
CA LYS A 7 -59.35 -5.14 -19.12
C LYS A 7 -59.89 -3.74 -19.52
N PRO A 8 -59.50 -3.16 -20.69
CA PRO A 8 -58.51 -3.60 -21.71
C PRO A 8 -57.56 -2.49 -22.28
N ALA A 9 -56.50 -2.92 -22.98
CA ALA A 9 -55.81 -2.14 -24.05
C ALA A 9 -56.54 -2.42 -25.40
N PRO A 10 -56.42 -1.59 -26.47
CA PRO A 10 -55.26 -1.71 -27.38
C PRO A 10 -54.95 -0.47 -28.27
N SER A 11 -53.92 -0.63 -29.11
CA SER A 11 -53.82 -0.17 -30.51
C SER A 11 -52.72 0.84 -30.88
N ALA A 12 -51.73 0.24 -31.53
CA ALA A 12 -50.79 0.71 -32.55
C ALA A 12 -51.04 2.07 -33.23
N LEU A 13 -49.94 2.78 -33.49
CA LEU A 13 -49.74 3.37 -34.81
C LEU A 13 -48.26 3.32 -35.22
N ARG A 14 -48.08 2.80 -36.43
CA ARG A 14 -46.84 2.57 -37.16
C ARG A 14 -46.81 3.62 -38.27
N THR A 15 -45.76 4.42 -38.40
CA THR A 15 -45.51 5.23 -39.59
C THR A 15 -44.02 5.25 -39.92
N ASP A 16 -43.67 4.38 -40.87
CA ASP A 16 -42.57 4.57 -41.81
C ASP A 16 -42.86 5.81 -42.66
N THR A 17 -41.95 6.79 -42.71
CA THR A 17 -41.88 7.69 -43.88
C THR A 17 -40.43 8.01 -44.26
N LYS A 18 -40.20 7.72 -45.53
CA LYS A 18 -39.00 7.77 -46.36
C LYS A 18 -38.54 9.21 -46.62
N LYS A 19 -37.21 9.36 -46.81
CA LYS A 19 -36.42 10.56 -47.18
C LYS A 19 -37.07 11.50 -48.22
N PRO A 20 -36.57 12.74 -48.30
CA PRO A 20 -35.97 13.13 -49.57
C PRO A 20 -34.54 13.66 -49.48
N ASN A 21 -33.90 13.45 -50.62
CA ASN A 21 -32.55 13.75 -51.06
C ASN A 21 -32.35 15.27 -51.21
N PHE A 22 -31.22 15.81 -50.74
CA PHE A 22 -30.72 17.12 -51.18
C PHE A 22 -29.28 17.01 -51.65
N ASN A 23 -29.07 17.62 -52.82
CA ASN A 23 -27.97 17.47 -53.74
C ASN A 23 -26.98 18.64 -53.60
N GLY A 24 -25.70 18.37 -53.91
CA GLY A 24 -24.65 19.37 -54.17
C GLY A 24 -24.01 19.96 -52.92
N SER A 25 -22.71 20.24 -52.85
CA SER A 25 -21.64 20.25 -53.85
C SER A 25 -20.36 20.66 -53.13
N GLY A 26 -19.22 20.05 -53.48
CA GLY A 26 -17.93 20.76 -53.38
C GLY A 26 -16.81 20.10 -52.56
N LYS A 27 -15.74 19.79 -53.30
CA LYS A 27 -14.30 19.89 -52.96
C LYS A 27 -13.56 18.72 -52.28
N GLN A 28 -12.59 18.26 -53.08
CA GLN A 28 -11.25 17.73 -52.76
C GLN A 28 -11.11 16.31 -52.21
N ARG A 29 -10.70 15.40 -53.13
CA ARG A 29 -10.00 14.14 -52.83
C ARG A 29 -8.50 14.36 -52.98
N SER A 30 -7.74 13.99 -51.96
CA SER A 30 -6.28 13.75 -51.92
C SER A 30 -5.97 13.06 -50.58
N PRO A 31 -4.91 12.23 -50.47
CA PRO A 31 -5.02 10.79 -50.27
C PRO A 31 -4.82 10.32 -48.83
N SER A 32 -5.30 9.09 -48.55
CA SER A 32 -5.12 8.37 -47.28
C SER A 32 -3.64 8.20 -46.92
N PRO A 33 -3.23 8.39 -45.64
CA PRO A 33 -1.93 7.94 -45.17
C PRO A 33 -1.92 6.41 -44.96
N PRO A 34 -0.78 5.74 -45.19
CA PRO A 34 -0.71 4.29 -45.26
C PRO A 34 -0.82 3.62 -43.90
N LEU A 35 -1.49 2.47 -43.92
CA LEU A 35 -1.60 1.48 -42.87
C LEU A 35 -0.19 1.06 -42.40
N SER A 36 0.17 1.46 -41.18
CA SER A 36 1.37 0.96 -40.49
C SER A 36 0.93 0.23 -39.23
N SER A 37 1.01 -1.10 -39.29
CA SER A 37 1.11 -2.02 -38.16
C SER A 37 2.04 -3.12 -38.66
N PRO A 38 3.00 -3.63 -37.86
CA PRO A 38 2.70 -4.17 -36.53
C PRO A 38 3.78 -3.95 -35.46
N GLY A 39 3.34 -3.86 -34.21
CA GLY A 39 4.19 -3.93 -33.02
C GLY A 39 3.34 -4.38 -31.84
N SER A 40 3.18 -5.70 -31.72
CA SER A 40 2.50 -6.39 -30.63
C SER A 40 3.23 -6.19 -29.30
N ASP A 41 2.61 -5.43 -28.39
CA ASP A 41 2.62 -5.56 -26.91
C ASP A 41 2.37 -4.20 -26.22
N GLU A 42 1.38 -3.44 -26.69
CA GLU A 42 0.85 -2.35 -25.85
C GLU A 42 -0.16 -2.95 -24.86
N ARG A 43 0.35 -3.68 -23.87
CA ARG A 43 -0.41 -3.86 -22.63
C ARG A 43 -0.66 -2.45 -22.11
N PRO A 44 -1.92 -2.06 -21.82
CA PRO A 44 -2.16 -0.75 -21.23
C PRO A 44 -1.28 -0.66 -19.99
N VAL A 45 -0.39 0.34 -19.98
CA VAL A 45 0.53 0.58 -18.88
C VAL A 45 -0.33 0.61 -17.63
N GLY A 46 -0.21 -0.43 -16.80
CA GLY A 46 -1.00 -0.52 -15.59
C GLY A 46 -0.77 0.74 -14.75
N PRO A 47 -1.64 1.08 -13.80
CA PRO A 47 -1.45 2.25 -12.94
C PRO A 47 -0.09 2.25 -12.19
N LEU A 48 0.62 1.11 -12.16
CA LEU A 48 1.98 0.93 -11.66
C LEU A 48 3.09 1.52 -12.54
N GLY A 49 2.84 1.78 -13.83
CA GLY A 49 3.84 2.28 -14.79
C GLY A 49 3.76 3.79 -15.05
N VAL A 50 2.97 4.53 -14.27
CA VAL A 50 2.99 6.00 -14.33
C VAL A 50 4.35 6.48 -13.81
N VAL A 51 5.21 6.86 -14.77
CA VAL A 51 6.51 7.49 -14.54
C VAL A 51 6.25 8.87 -13.95
N VAL A 52 6.62 9.05 -12.68
CA VAL A 52 6.59 10.37 -12.05
C VAL A 52 7.64 11.25 -12.72
N PRO A 53 7.29 12.48 -13.16
CA PRO A 53 8.26 13.43 -13.68
C PRO A 53 9.38 13.66 -12.65
N PRO A 54 10.66 13.68 -13.06
CA PRO A 54 11.80 13.78 -12.14
C PRO A 54 11.77 15.07 -11.30
N GLU A 55 11.04 16.10 -11.72
CA GLU A 55 10.98 17.40 -11.04
C GLU A 55 10.12 17.43 -9.77
N GLU A 56 9.24 16.43 -9.55
CA GLU A 56 8.48 16.27 -8.30
C GLU A 56 9.13 15.30 -7.31
N ARG A 57 10.24 14.67 -7.70
CA ARG A 57 10.94 13.67 -6.87
C ARG A 57 11.88 14.38 -5.91
N GLU A 58 11.49 14.37 -4.64
CA GLU A 58 12.38 14.81 -3.57
C GLU A 58 13.56 13.85 -3.49
N THR A 59 14.78 14.38 -3.56
CA THR A 59 15.99 13.58 -3.46
C THR A 59 16.12 13.01 -2.06
N VAL A 60 15.97 11.70 -1.92
CA VAL A 60 16.15 11.01 -0.63
C VAL A 60 17.64 10.77 -0.42
N LYS A 61 18.23 11.52 0.52
CA LYS A 61 19.63 11.38 0.93
C LYS A 61 19.70 10.86 2.37
N VAL A 62 20.49 9.82 2.59
CA VAL A 62 20.66 9.18 3.89
C VAL A 62 22.12 8.84 4.19
N ASN A 63 22.42 8.50 5.44
CA ASN A 63 23.71 7.98 5.82
C ASN A 63 23.82 6.48 5.46
N ASN A 64 24.69 6.17 4.48
CA ASN A 64 24.96 4.80 4.04
C ASN A 64 25.50 3.87 5.14
N ALA A 65 26.09 4.40 6.20
CA ALA A 65 26.56 3.58 7.32
C ALA A 65 25.41 3.10 8.23
N SER A 66 24.25 3.77 8.19
CA SER A 66 23.12 3.48 9.08
C SER A 66 22.09 2.59 8.38
N LEU A 67 22.09 1.29 8.73
CA LEU A 67 21.10 0.33 8.20
C LEU A 67 19.65 0.73 8.53
N THR A 68 19.44 1.40 9.66
CA THR A 68 18.13 1.90 10.07
C THR A 68 17.67 3.02 9.14
N GLU A 69 18.54 3.97 8.79
CA GLU A 69 18.18 5.05 7.85
C GLU A 69 17.93 4.51 6.44
N LEU A 70 18.77 3.59 5.97
CA LEU A 70 18.58 2.92 4.68
C LEU A 70 17.23 2.20 4.60
N LYS A 71 16.89 1.43 5.64
CA LYS A 71 15.58 0.76 5.74
C LYS A 71 14.44 1.76 5.76
N ASN A 72 14.53 2.80 6.58
CA ASN A 72 13.47 3.80 6.72
C ASN A 72 13.24 4.54 5.38
N ALA A 73 14.32 4.92 4.68
CA ALA A 73 14.23 5.53 3.35
C ALA A 73 13.56 4.60 2.32
N CYS A 74 13.92 3.31 2.29
CA CYS A 74 13.23 2.34 1.45
C CYS A 74 11.75 2.19 1.82
N ASP A 75 11.43 2.11 3.12
CA ASP A 75 10.05 1.99 3.61
C ASP A 75 9.21 3.21 3.23
N ASP A 76 9.78 4.41 3.30
CA ASP A 76 9.07 5.66 2.99
C ASP A 76 8.91 5.86 1.47
N ALA A 77 9.93 5.55 0.68
CA ALA A 77 9.82 5.51 -0.78
C ALA A 77 8.75 4.49 -1.24
N LEU A 78 8.72 3.32 -0.60
CA LEU A 78 7.73 2.27 -0.84
C LEU A 78 6.31 2.73 -0.52
N LYS A 79 6.12 3.36 0.65
CA LYS A 79 4.81 3.93 1.03
C LYS A 79 4.38 4.99 0.01
N ARG A 80 5.26 5.93 -0.34
CA ARG A 80 4.99 7.01 -1.31
C ARG A 80 4.61 6.44 -2.68
N PHE A 81 5.30 5.39 -3.14
CA PHE A 81 4.99 4.72 -4.40
C PHE A 81 3.59 4.08 -4.37
N LEU A 82 3.25 3.36 -3.30
CA LEU A 82 2.01 2.58 -3.23
C LEU A 82 0.78 3.37 -2.76
N SER A 83 0.98 4.47 -2.04
CA SER A 83 -0.09 5.36 -1.58
C SER A 83 -0.62 6.28 -2.68
N ARG A 84 -0.12 6.15 -3.92
CA ARG A 84 -0.65 6.86 -5.08
C ARG A 84 -2.16 6.57 -5.21
N PRO A 85 -2.98 7.59 -5.52
CA PRO A 85 -4.45 7.46 -5.53
C PRO A 85 -4.96 6.38 -6.50
N GLU A 86 -4.21 6.13 -7.58
CA GLU A 86 -4.52 5.12 -8.59
C GLU A 86 -4.21 3.67 -8.14
N LEU A 87 -3.41 3.49 -7.09
CA LEU A 87 -2.94 2.17 -6.62
C LEU A 87 -3.74 1.67 -5.42
N PHE A 88 -3.47 2.21 -4.24
CA PHE A 88 -4.03 1.72 -2.99
C PHE A 88 -4.26 2.85 -2.00
N LYS A 89 -5.42 2.83 -1.36
CA LYS A 89 -5.66 3.68 -0.19
C LYS A 89 -5.01 3.07 1.04
N GLN A 90 -4.09 3.80 1.66
CA GLN A 90 -3.42 3.37 2.89
C GLN A 90 -4.41 3.23 4.06
N ILE A 91 -4.26 2.17 4.84
CA ILE A 91 -5.01 1.91 6.08
C ILE A 91 -4.11 2.21 7.27
N HIS A 92 -4.56 3.07 8.17
CA HIS A 92 -3.81 3.54 9.34
C HIS A 92 -4.25 2.89 10.67
N HIS A 93 -4.92 1.73 10.62
CA HIS A 93 -5.52 1.09 11.79
C HIS A 93 -4.56 0.87 12.98
N HIS A 94 -3.29 0.52 12.73
CA HIS A 94 -2.30 0.37 13.79
C HIS A 94 -1.95 1.71 14.45
N THR A 95 -1.87 2.79 13.64
CA THR A 95 -1.67 4.16 14.11
C THR A 95 -2.87 4.63 14.95
N ASP A 96 -4.09 4.38 14.48
CA ASP A 96 -5.32 4.77 15.18
C ASP A 96 -5.41 4.13 16.57
N ILE A 97 -5.07 2.85 16.70
CA ILE A 97 -5.01 2.15 18.00
C ILE A 97 -3.95 2.75 18.91
N ARG A 98 -2.76 3.05 18.38
CA ARG A 98 -1.68 3.65 19.16
C ARG A 98 -2.07 5.05 19.64
N LEU A 99 -2.73 5.82 18.79
CA LEU A 99 -3.24 7.15 19.11
C LEU A 99 -4.30 7.05 20.21
N ALA A 100 -5.26 6.15 20.07
CA ALA A 100 -6.31 5.95 21.07
C ALA A 100 -5.75 5.57 22.45
N LEU A 101 -4.80 4.62 22.51
CA LEU A 101 -4.13 4.23 23.76
C LEU A 101 -3.33 5.38 24.38
N GLY A 102 -2.60 6.15 23.56
CA GLY A 102 -1.84 7.30 24.00
C GLY A 102 -2.73 8.40 24.58
N TRP A 103 -3.83 8.76 23.89
CA TRP A 103 -4.79 9.74 24.40
C TRP A 103 -5.49 9.28 25.67
N LEU A 104 -5.86 8.00 25.77
CA LEU A 104 -6.43 7.45 26.99
C LEU A 104 -5.46 7.59 28.18
N SER A 105 -4.18 7.31 27.94
CA SER A 105 -3.12 7.46 28.94
C SER A 105 -2.97 8.92 29.41
N VAL A 106 -3.00 9.87 28.47
CA VAL A 106 -2.97 11.31 28.79
C VAL A 106 -4.21 11.74 29.59
N LEU A 107 -5.40 11.26 29.24
CA LEU A 107 -6.64 11.58 29.97
C LEU A 107 -6.61 11.06 31.41
N VAL A 108 -6.08 9.85 31.62
CA VAL A 108 -5.90 9.28 32.97
C VAL A 108 -4.91 10.13 33.77
N ALA A 109 -3.77 10.50 33.18
CA ALA A 109 -2.78 11.34 33.83
C ALA A 109 -3.35 12.72 34.20
N ALA A 110 -4.05 13.37 33.25
CA ALA A 110 -4.70 14.66 33.47
C ALA A 110 -5.78 14.59 34.55
N GLY A 111 -6.62 13.55 34.54
CA GLY A 111 -7.65 13.34 35.57
C GLY A 111 -7.05 13.12 36.95
N THR A 112 -5.98 12.33 37.04
CA THR A 112 -5.26 12.07 38.30
C THR A 112 -4.59 13.35 38.83
N ALA A 113 -3.97 14.13 37.95
CA ALA A 113 -3.36 15.41 38.31
C ALA A 113 -4.39 16.44 38.78
N LEU A 114 -5.55 16.54 38.10
CA LEU A 114 -6.63 17.43 38.48
C LEU A 114 -7.23 17.03 39.83
N TYR A 115 -7.39 15.73 40.08
CA TYR A 115 -7.83 15.22 41.38
C TYR A 115 -6.84 15.58 42.49
N GLY A 116 -5.54 15.36 42.26
CA GLY A 116 -4.47 15.76 43.18
C GLY A 116 -4.39 17.26 43.43
N TYR A 117 -4.78 18.09 42.46
CA TYR A 117 -4.85 19.55 42.64
C TYR A 117 -6.01 19.99 43.53
N LYS A 118 -7.13 19.25 43.56
CA LYS A 118 -8.34 19.62 44.32
C LYS A 118 -8.39 19.02 45.72
N VAL A 119 -7.64 17.96 46.00
CA VAL A 119 -7.70 17.19 47.25
C VAL A 119 -6.36 17.26 47.97
N GLU A 120 -6.39 17.42 49.30
CA GLU A 120 -5.22 17.37 50.17
C GLU A 120 -4.31 16.17 49.85
N PHE A 121 -3.00 16.40 49.76
CA PHE A 121 -2.04 15.42 49.25
C PHE A 121 -2.08 14.08 49.98
N GLU A 122 -2.23 14.08 51.30
CA GLU A 122 -2.27 12.86 52.12
C GLU A 122 -3.44 11.93 51.74
N LYS A 123 -4.59 12.48 51.33
CA LYS A 123 -5.75 11.69 50.90
C LYS A 123 -5.69 11.28 49.43
N SER A 124 -4.98 12.05 48.59
CA SER A 124 -4.90 11.78 47.15
C SER A 124 -3.82 10.77 46.77
N LYS A 125 -2.82 10.52 47.62
CA LYS A 125 -1.77 9.48 47.45
C LYS A 125 -2.26 8.15 46.86
N PRO A 126 -3.26 7.46 47.41
CA PRO A 126 -3.70 6.16 46.88
C PRO A 126 -4.29 6.30 45.47
N VAL A 127 -5.04 7.36 45.19
CA VAL A 127 -5.62 7.62 43.87
C VAL A 127 -4.53 7.93 42.85
N VAL A 128 -3.51 8.68 43.24
CA VAL A 128 -2.34 8.97 42.40
C VAL A 128 -1.60 7.67 42.06
N TRP A 129 -1.39 6.79 43.04
CA TRP A 129 -0.78 5.47 42.80
C TRP A 129 -1.58 4.63 41.82
N VAL A 130 -2.91 4.61 41.95
CA VAL A 130 -3.79 3.93 41.00
C VAL A 130 -3.66 4.55 39.61
N GLY A 131 -3.65 5.88 39.50
CA GLY A 131 -3.47 6.59 38.23
C GLY A 131 -2.16 6.25 37.54
N VAL A 132 -1.05 6.22 38.29
CA VAL A 132 0.26 5.78 37.78
C VAL A 132 0.24 4.31 37.36
N GLY A 133 -0.39 3.44 38.15
CA GLY A 133 -0.55 2.02 37.81
C GLY A 133 -1.29 1.82 36.50
N VAL A 134 -2.41 2.52 36.30
CA VAL A 134 -3.18 2.49 35.05
C VAL A 134 -2.35 3.02 33.89
N TYR A 135 -1.63 4.14 34.07
CA TYR A 135 -0.72 4.69 33.06
C TYR A 135 0.35 3.68 32.62
N VAL A 136 0.98 2.98 33.57
CA VAL A 136 2.00 1.95 33.28
C VAL A 136 1.39 0.79 32.50
N ILE A 137 0.19 0.34 32.87
CA ILE A 137 -0.52 -0.73 32.15
C ILE A 137 -0.82 -0.30 30.71
N LEU A 138 -1.38 0.90 30.51
CA LEU A 138 -1.71 1.40 29.16
C LEU A 138 -0.46 1.55 28.29
N THR A 139 0.62 2.09 28.87
CA THR A 139 1.92 2.24 28.19
C THR A 139 2.52 0.87 27.83
N THR A 140 2.39 -0.11 28.71
CA THR A 140 2.84 -1.49 28.46
C THR A 140 2.02 -2.15 27.37
N LEU A 141 0.68 -2.02 27.40
CA LEU A 141 -0.20 -2.54 26.35
C LEU A 141 0.09 -1.89 24.99
N GLN A 142 0.33 -0.58 24.95
CA GLN A 142 0.74 0.12 23.75
C GLN A 142 2.07 -0.41 23.20
N THR A 143 3.05 -0.63 24.07
CA THR A 143 4.34 -1.22 23.70
C THR A 143 4.17 -2.63 23.17
N LEU A 144 3.42 -3.47 23.88
CA LEU A 144 3.11 -4.85 23.53
C LEU A 144 2.41 -4.95 22.17
N TYR A 145 1.43 -4.08 21.91
CA TYR A 145 0.72 -4.03 20.65
C TYR A 145 1.67 -3.74 19.48
N THR A 146 2.53 -2.72 19.60
CA THR A 146 3.51 -2.42 18.56
C THR A 146 4.52 -3.54 18.38
N TYR A 147 4.97 -4.12 19.49
CA TYR A 147 5.95 -5.19 19.45
C TYR A 147 5.37 -6.51 18.98
N PHE A 148 4.10 -6.87 19.13
CA PHE A 148 3.59 -8.18 18.70
C PHE A 148 2.76 -8.12 17.41
N VAL A 149 1.97 -7.06 17.23
CA VAL A 149 1.00 -6.97 16.12
C VAL A 149 1.58 -6.22 14.93
N GLN A 150 2.35 -5.15 15.17
CA GLN A 150 2.83 -4.29 14.08
C GLN A 150 4.18 -4.71 13.52
N LYS A 151 5.09 -5.28 14.35
CA LYS A 151 6.47 -5.72 14.07
C LYS A 151 7.08 -5.27 12.73
N ASN A 152 6.72 -5.93 11.64
CA ASN A 152 7.38 -5.76 10.35
C ASN A 152 6.48 -5.11 9.29
N THR A 153 5.21 -4.85 9.59
CA THR A 153 4.24 -4.34 8.62
C THR A 153 4.49 -2.86 8.37
N VAL A 154 4.95 -2.55 7.16
CA VAL A 154 5.30 -1.19 6.73
C VAL A 154 4.19 -0.51 5.95
N PHE A 155 3.38 -1.28 5.23
CA PHE A 155 2.29 -0.74 4.44
C PHE A 155 1.10 -1.69 4.39
N VAL A 156 -0.09 -1.13 4.59
CA VAL A 156 -1.37 -1.82 4.38
C VAL A 156 -2.21 -0.97 3.44
N GLY A 157 -2.49 -1.50 2.26
CA GLY A 157 -3.29 -0.83 1.24
C GLY A 157 -4.61 -1.54 1.01
N LYS A 158 -5.66 -0.79 0.71
CA LYS A 158 -6.94 -1.32 0.25
C LYS A 158 -7.44 -0.56 -0.96
N ARG A 159 -7.86 -1.30 -1.98
CA ARG A 159 -8.51 -0.77 -3.18
C ARG A 159 -9.88 -1.41 -3.36
N LYS A 160 -10.85 -0.63 -3.84
CA LYS A 160 -12.16 -1.14 -4.25
C LYS A 160 -12.30 -0.89 -5.74
N THR A 161 -12.56 -1.94 -6.51
CA THR A 161 -12.72 -1.86 -7.96
C THR A 161 -14.10 -2.39 -8.34
N PHE A 162 -14.73 -1.78 -9.34
CA PHE A 162 -16.05 -2.17 -9.84
C PHE A 162 -15.96 -2.54 -11.32
N SER A 163 -15.86 -3.84 -11.62
CA SER A 163 -15.84 -4.31 -13.01
C SER A 163 -17.06 -5.18 -13.37
N LYS A 164 -17.69 -5.83 -12.38
CA LYS A 164 -18.93 -6.63 -12.53
C LYS A 164 -19.63 -6.87 -11.20
N ARG A 165 -18.84 -6.95 -10.13
CA ARG A 165 -19.23 -6.91 -8.71
C ARG A 165 -18.23 -6.03 -7.97
N ILE A 166 -18.58 -5.56 -6.77
CA ILE A 166 -17.64 -4.83 -5.91
C ILE A 166 -16.52 -5.79 -5.48
N LEU A 167 -15.32 -5.56 -6.00
CA LEU A 167 -14.08 -6.25 -5.64
C LEU A 167 -13.35 -5.43 -4.59
N THR A 168 -12.86 -6.09 -3.55
CA THR A 168 -12.04 -5.50 -2.49
C THR A 168 -10.69 -6.19 -2.48
N GLU A 169 -9.67 -5.40 -2.79
CA GLU A 169 -8.28 -5.80 -2.82
C GLU A 169 -7.58 -5.27 -1.59
N ARG A 170 -6.77 -6.11 -0.96
CA ARG A 170 -5.96 -5.75 0.20
C ARG A 170 -4.53 -6.24 -0.03
N ILE A 171 -3.59 -5.34 0.18
CA ILE A 171 -2.16 -5.59 0.13
C ILE A 171 -1.57 -5.33 1.51
N ILE A 172 -0.75 -6.25 2.00
CA ILE A 172 0.01 -6.12 3.25
C ILE A 172 1.46 -6.33 2.90
N ILE A 173 2.31 -5.42 3.32
CA ILE A 173 3.73 -5.45 3.04
C ILE A 173 4.49 -5.42 4.34
N ASP A 174 5.33 -6.42 4.50
CA ASP A 174 6.26 -6.52 5.61
C ASP A 174 7.67 -6.26 5.07
N SER A 175 8.47 -5.47 5.78
CA SER A 175 9.88 -5.24 5.42
C SER A 175 10.82 -5.62 6.56
N SER A 176 11.98 -6.15 6.20
CA SER A 176 13.02 -6.53 7.14
C SER A 176 14.41 -6.29 6.54
N THR A 177 15.38 -5.98 7.38
CA THR A 177 16.78 -5.89 6.97
C THR A 177 17.46 -7.22 7.25
N ILE A 178 18.05 -7.81 6.22
CA ILE A 178 18.93 -8.96 6.36
C ILE A 178 20.32 -8.42 6.70
N PRO A 179 20.86 -8.68 7.91
CA PRO A 179 22.14 -8.14 8.33
C PRO A 179 23.28 -8.78 7.54
N ALA A 180 24.38 -8.05 7.38
CA ALA A 180 25.60 -8.58 6.78
C ALA A 180 26.14 -9.72 7.64
N LYS A 181 26.27 -10.92 7.06
CA LYS A 181 26.91 -12.06 7.72
C LYS A 181 28.38 -12.07 7.34
N LYS A 182 29.27 -11.93 8.32
CA LYS A 182 30.69 -12.27 8.14
C LYS A 182 30.77 -13.80 8.06
N VAL A 183 31.15 -14.33 6.89
CA VAL A 183 31.48 -15.74 6.75
C VAL A 183 32.79 -15.95 7.51
N GLN A 184 32.82 -16.91 8.44
CA GLN A 184 34.05 -17.30 9.15
C GLN A 184 35.10 -17.69 8.10
N PRO A 185 36.38 -17.32 8.27
CA PRO A 185 37.41 -17.66 7.30
C PRO A 185 37.48 -19.19 7.15
N PRO A 186 37.47 -19.73 5.92
CA PRO A 186 37.80 -21.14 5.72
C PRO A 186 39.23 -21.41 6.22
N PRO A 187 39.51 -22.60 6.77
CA PRO A 187 40.89 -23.00 7.06
C PRO A 187 41.67 -22.95 5.75
N SER A 188 42.74 -22.14 5.74
CA SER A 188 43.82 -22.00 4.76
C SER A 188 43.62 -22.65 3.38
N ASP A 189 43.74 -21.82 2.35
CA ASP A 189 43.90 -22.18 0.94
C ASP A 189 42.61 -22.38 0.14
N SER A 190 41.83 -21.30 0.00
CA SER A 190 41.34 -20.80 -1.30
C SER A 190 40.13 -19.85 -1.14
N VAL A 191 40.16 -18.76 -1.92
CA VAL A 191 39.10 -17.79 -2.20
C VAL A 191 38.70 -16.84 -1.05
N SER A 192 38.83 -15.55 -1.32
CA SER A 192 38.47 -14.41 -0.45
C SER A 192 37.14 -14.61 0.31
N PRO A 193 37.05 -14.21 1.59
CA PRO A 193 35.80 -14.28 2.33
C PRO A 193 34.76 -13.34 1.69
N LYS A 194 33.82 -13.90 0.93
CA LYS A 194 32.74 -13.14 0.28
C LYS A 194 31.72 -12.71 1.34
N ALA A 195 31.96 -11.54 1.93
CA ALA A 195 31.00 -10.90 2.83
C ALA A 195 29.70 -10.65 2.07
N THR A 196 28.57 -11.11 2.61
CA THR A 196 27.26 -10.80 2.01
C THR A 196 26.84 -9.41 2.48
N PRO A 197 26.58 -8.45 1.57
CA PRO A 197 26.17 -7.12 1.95
C PRO A 197 24.79 -7.14 2.63
N PRO A 198 24.48 -6.12 3.46
CA PRO A 198 23.16 -5.99 4.06
C PRO A 198 22.12 -5.79 2.96
N ALA A 199 20.96 -6.43 3.12
CA ALA A 199 19.91 -6.44 2.11
C ALA A 199 18.56 -6.03 2.68
N TYR A 200 17.80 -5.30 1.86
CA TYR A 200 16.41 -4.99 2.11
C TYR A 200 15.56 -6.17 1.64
N SER A 201 14.72 -6.71 2.52
CA SER A 201 13.81 -7.81 2.23
C SER A 201 12.38 -7.32 2.38
N VAL A 202 11.55 -7.61 1.39
CA VAL A 202 10.13 -7.27 1.37
C VAL A 202 9.32 -8.54 1.18
N LEU A 203 8.28 -8.71 1.98
CA LEU A 203 7.30 -9.78 1.86
C LEU A 203 5.93 -9.17 1.63
N LEU A 204 5.35 -9.50 0.48
CA LEU A 204 4.10 -8.95 0.01
C LEU A 204 3.00 -10.01 0.07
N SER A 205 1.88 -9.67 0.70
CA SER A 205 0.69 -10.51 0.79
C SER A 205 -0.50 -9.81 0.16
N TYR A 206 -1.00 -10.36 -0.95
CA TYR A 206 -2.15 -9.84 -1.69
C TYR A 206 -3.38 -10.72 -1.49
N LYS A 207 -4.54 -10.09 -1.27
CA LYS A 207 -5.85 -10.76 -1.20
C LYS A 207 -6.88 -9.98 -1.99
N ARG A 208 -7.54 -10.65 -2.93
CA ARG A 208 -8.71 -10.14 -3.66
C ARG A 208 -9.95 -10.88 -3.20
N SER A 209 -10.94 -10.14 -2.76
CA SER A 209 -12.21 -10.67 -2.27
C SER A 209 -13.39 -9.91 -2.88
N ALA A 210 -14.59 -10.43 -2.74
CA ALA A 210 -15.78 -9.79 -3.25
C ALA A 210 -17.00 -10.07 -2.35
N SER A 211 -18.12 -9.39 -2.64
CA SER A 211 -19.27 -9.31 -1.71
C SER A 211 -18.84 -8.84 -0.31
N GLY A 212 -18.07 -7.75 -0.27
CA GLY A 212 -17.61 -7.15 0.99
C GLY A 212 -16.64 -8.00 1.81
N GLY A 213 -15.97 -8.99 1.21
CA GLY A 213 -15.00 -9.87 1.88
C GLY A 213 -15.49 -11.29 2.13
N LYS A 214 -16.75 -11.60 1.81
CA LYS A 214 -17.37 -12.91 2.05
C LYS A 214 -16.90 -14.01 1.08
N SER A 215 -16.34 -13.64 -0.06
CA SER A 215 -15.87 -14.56 -1.09
C SER A 215 -14.44 -14.20 -1.50
N LEU A 216 -13.49 -15.09 -1.24
CA LEU A 216 -12.11 -14.94 -1.69
C LEU A 216 -12.02 -15.30 -3.19
N LEU A 217 -11.41 -14.43 -3.98
CA LEU A 217 -11.28 -14.59 -5.43
C LEU A 217 -9.85 -14.86 -5.88
N ALA A 218 -8.87 -14.26 -5.19
CA ALA A 218 -7.46 -14.52 -5.45
C ALA A 218 -6.66 -14.23 -4.18
N ARG A 219 -5.54 -14.91 -4.03
CA ARG A 219 -4.54 -14.63 -3.00
C ARG A 219 -3.18 -14.92 -3.59
N GLY A 220 -2.23 -14.03 -3.33
CA GLY A 220 -0.83 -14.21 -3.70
C GLY A 220 0.06 -13.83 -2.52
N LYS A 221 1.20 -14.48 -2.43
CA LYS A 221 2.26 -14.10 -1.50
C LYS A 221 3.58 -14.24 -2.24
N THR A 222 4.35 -13.16 -2.27
CA THR A 222 5.66 -13.14 -2.92
C THR A 222 6.59 -12.31 -2.05
N GLY A 223 7.88 -12.58 -2.13
CA GLY A 223 8.89 -11.82 -1.42
C GLY A 223 10.12 -11.68 -2.28
N GLY A 224 10.87 -10.61 -2.05
CA GLY A 224 12.12 -10.35 -2.73
C GLY A 224 13.10 -9.72 -1.76
N SER A 225 14.38 -10.00 -1.96
CA SER A 225 15.43 -9.30 -1.23
C SER A 225 16.48 -8.79 -2.20
N ARG A 226 16.92 -7.55 -2.00
CA ARG A 226 17.95 -6.87 -2.79
C ARG A 226 18.93 -6.14 -1.87
N PRO A 227 20.22 -6.11 -2.19
CA PRO A 227 21.21 -5.41 -1.40
C PRO A 227 20.98 -3.90 -1.44
N TYR A 228 21.26 -3.19 -0.35
CA TYR A 228 21.08 -1.73 -0.32
C TYR A 228 21.95 -1.01 -1.35
N THR A 229 23.09 -1.61 -1.74
CA THR A 229 23.99 -1.09 -2.78
C THR A 229 23.35 -0.98 -4.15
N GLU A 230 22.23 -1.66 -4.41
CA GLU A 230 21.49 -1.57 -5.67
C GLU A 230 20.56 -0.35 -5.71
N PHE A 231 20.24 0.21 -4.53
CA PHE A 231 19.29 1.32 -4.38
C PHE A 231 19.96 2.63 -3.98
N PHE A 232 21.15 2.59 -3.38
CA PHE A 232 21.84 3.78 -2.88
C PHE A 232 23.22 3.92 -3.51
N ASP A 233 23.50 5.14 -3.95
CA ASP A 233 24.82 5.52 -4.46
C ASP A 233 25.82 5.77 -3.32
N GLU A 234 27.11 5.89 -3.63
CA GLU A 234 28.18 6.17 -2.65
C GLU A 234 27.91 7.41 -1.79
N LYS A 235 27.19 8.40 -2.34
CA LYS A 235 26.82 9.65 -1.68
C LYS A 235 25.60 9.54 -0.76
N GLY A 236 24.97 8.36 -0.71
CA GLY A 236 23.77 8.08 0.06
C GLY A 236 22.48 8.59 -0.57
N THR A 237 22.51 8.90 -1.87
CA THR A 237 21.32 9.26 -2.64
C THR A 237 20.62 8.00 -3.12
N MET A 238 19.31 7.91 -2.95
CA MET A 238 18.50 6.78 -3.40
C MET A 238 18.15 6.89 -4.88
N ASN A 239 18.43 5.84 -5.65
CA ASN A 239 17.91 5.66 -7.00
C ASN A 239 16.45 5.16 -6.93
N GLN A 240 15.51 6.11 -6.91
CA GLN A 240 14.08 5.83 -6.79
C GLN A 240 13.53 5.01 -7.97
N GLU A 241 14.06 5.17 -9.18
CA GLU A 241 13.52 4.48 -10.37
C GLU A 241 13.76 2.98 -10.33
N ILE A 242 14.99 2.57 -10.00
CA ILE A 242 15.36 1.16 -9.86
C ILE A 242 14.51 0.53 -8.74
N PHE A 243 14.36 1.24 -7.63
CA PHE A 243 13.57 0.77 -6.50
C PHE A 243 12.08 0.64 -6.84
N GLU A 244 11.46 1.67 -7.43
CA GLU A 244 10.04 1.65 -7.82
C GLU A 244 9.77 0.55 -8.85
N LYS A 245 10.66 0.35 -9.82
CA LYS A 245 10.53 -0.72 -10.82
C LYS A 245 10.58 -2.10 -10.18
N TRP A 246 11.51 -2.33 -9.26
CA TRP A 246 11.62 -3.59 -8.53
C TRP A 246 10.38 -3.86 -7.66
N VAL A 247 9.89 -2.84 -6.93
CA VAL A 247 8.67 -2.93 -6.13
C VAL A 247 7.45 -3.20 -7.02
N GLY A 248 7.34 -2.50 -8.16
CA GLY A 248 6.26 -2.68 -9.12
C GLY A 248 6.15 -4.12 -9.62
N GLN A 249 7.28 -4.71 -10.03
CA GLN A 249 7.35 -6.11 -10.44
C GLN A 249 6.90 -7.07 -9.32
N LEU A 250 7.35 -6.83 -8.09
CA LEU A 250 6.97 -7.66 -6.95
C LEU A 250 5.46 -7.58 -6.66
N VAL A 251 4.85 -6.40 -6.83
CA VAL A 251 3.40 -6.22 -6.68
C VAL A 251 2.64 -6.94 -7.80
N GLU A 252 3.10 -6.85 -9.04
CA GLU A 252 2.50 -7.53 -10.19
C GLU A 252 2.52 -9.06 -10.00
N ASP A 253 3.67 -9.63 -9.64
CA ASP A 253 3.80 -11.07 -9.40
C ASP A 253 2.85 -11.56 -8.29
N ALA A 254 2.64 -10.74 -7.24
CA ALA A 254 1.70 -11.07 -6.18
C ALA A 254 0.23 -10.99 -6.62
N MET A 255 -0.10 -10.06 -7.52
CA MET A 255 -1.44 -9.91 -8.07
C MET A 255 -1.76 -11.05 -9.04
N GLU A 256 -0.78 -11.50 -9.81
CA GLU A 256 -0.86 -12.66 -10.71
C GLU A 256 -0.95 -14.00 -9.93
N GLY A 257 -0.64 -13.97 -8.63
CA GLY A 257 -0.72 -15.14 -7.76
C GLY A 257 0.49 -16.07 -7.86
N LYS A 258 1.60 -15.62 -8.46
CA LYS A 258 2.86 -16.35 -8.41
C LYS A 258 3.31 -16.41 -6.97
N THR A 259 3.45 -17.64 -6.46
CA THR A 259 4.06 -17.90 -5.16
C THR A 259 5.52 -18.22 -5.44
N SER A 260 6.41 -17.41 -4.87
CA SER A 260 7.86 -17.62 -4.93
C SER A 260 8.40 -18.25 -3.66
#